data_AF-A0A931FX73-F1
#
_entry.id   AF-A0A931FX73-F1
#
_cell.length_a   1.000
_cell.length_b   1.000
_cell.length_c   1.000
_cell.angle_alpha   90.00
_cell.angle_beta   90.00
_cell.angle_gamma   90.00
#
_symmetry.space_group_name_H-M   'P 1'
#
loop_
_entity.id
_entity.type
_entity.pdbx_description
1 polymer ?
#
loop_
_entity_poly.entity_id
_entity_poly.type
_entity_poly.pdbx_seq_one_letter_code
_entity_poly.pdbx_strand_id
1 'polypeptide(L)'
;MVLPRSGDVIHVTRAASVQFTSPMLFRVIRVHDWPTYEGWVWLDGYELNAAGDAVERRSIFVQVNGLRSVGKAPDPRARNGRQPAGRTGAMPVRPVRANR
;
A
#
# COMPACT_ATOMS: atom_id res chain seq x y z
N MET A 1 -7.44 4.23 21.90
CA MET A 1 -7.47 3.31 20.74
C MET A 1 -7.24 4.12 19.49
N VAL A 2 -6.31 3.72 18.61
CA VAL A 2 -5.96 4.47 17.40
C VAL A 2 -6.66 3.81 16.21
N LEU A 3 -7.51 4.57 15.51
CA LEU A 3 -8.15 4.09 14.28
C LEU A 3 -7.09 3.98 13.17
N PRO A 4 -7.09 2.90 12.37
CA PRO A 4 -6.20 2.80 11.21
C PRO A 4 -6.37 4.02 10.30
N ARG A 5 -5.31 4.46 9.63
CA ARG A 5 -5.35 5.56 8.66
C ARG A 5 -5.06 5.05 7.26
N SER A 6 -5.41 5.85 6.25
CA SER A 6 -5.02 5.57 4.87
C SER A 6 -3.49 5.42 4.75
N GLY A 7 -3.07 4.30 4.16
CA GLY A 7 -1.67 3.92 3.99
C GLY A 7 -1.14 2.95 5.07
N ASP A 8 -1.87 2.75 6.17
CA ASP A 8 -1.47 1.82 7.21
C ASP A 8 -1.65 0.37 6.75
N VAL A 9 -0.76 -0.50 7.21
CA VAL A 9 -0.87 -1.95 7.08
C VAL A 9 -1.28 -2.53 8.42
N ILE A 10 -2.37 -3.28 8.40
CA ILE A 10 -2.94 -3.95 9.55
C ILE A 10 -2.93 -5.45 9.32
N HIS A 11 -2.69 -6.20 10.39
CA HIS A 11 -2.87 -7.63 10.40
C HIS A 11 -4.30 -7.92 10.86
N VAL A 12 -5.10 -8.42 9.92
CA VAL A 12 -6.50 -8.77 10.15
C VAL A 12 -6.54 -10.24 10.54
N THR A 13 -7.09 -10.51 11.72
CA THR A 13 -7.22 -11.86 12.28
C THR A 13 -8.66 -12.10 12.72
N ARG A 14 -8.96 -13.32 13.15
CA ARG A 14 -10.26 -13.67 13.73
C ARG A 14 -10.69 -12.76 14.90
N ALA A 15 -9.75 -12.14 15.61
CA ALA A 15 -10.05 -11.19 16.68
C ALA A 15 -10.74 -9.91 16.16
N ALA A 16 -10.53 -9.55 14.89
CA ALA A 16 -11.12 -8.38 14.26
C ALA A 16 -12.50 -8.69 13.65
N SER A 17 -12.72 -9.91 13.16
CA SER A 17 -14.04 -10.42 12.77
C SER A 17 -13.96 -11.92 12.55
N VAL A 18 -15.03 -12.63 12.91
CA VAL A 18 -15.10 -14.10 12.83
C VAL A 18 -14.96 -14.66 11.41
N GLN A 19 -15.18 -13.83 10.40
CA GLN A 19 -15.07 -14.19 8.98
C GLN A 19 -13.60 -14.39 8.56
N PHE A 20 -12.63 -13.88 9.33
CA PHE A 20 -11.20 -13.96 9.03
C PHE A 20 -10.54 -15.13 9.78
N THR A 21 -10.93 -16.36 9.44
CA THR A 21 -10.32 -17.59 9.99
C THR A 21 -8.86 -17.76 9.54
N SER A 22 -8.55 -17.35 8.31
CA SER A 22 -7.18 -17.21 7.79
C SER A 22 -6.72 -15.77 7.96
N PRO A 23 -5.68 -15.50 8.77
CA PRO A 23 -5.13 -14.16 8.92
C PRO A 23 -4.58 -13.60 7.61
N MET A 24 -4.72 -12.29 7.40
CA MET A 24 -4.20 -11.60 6.21
C MET A 24 -3.61 -10.24 6.55
N LEU A 25 -2.67 -9.78 5.72
CA LEU A 25 -2.21 -8.40 5.75
C LEU A 25 -3.11 -7.54 4.87
N PHE A 26 -3.53 -6.39 5.40
CA PHE A 26 -4.43 -5.49 4.71
C PHE A 26 -3.88 -4.07 4.75
N ARG A 27 -3.76 -3.44 3.59
CA ARG A 27 -3.38 -2.04 3.47
C ARG A 27 -4.63 -1.18 3.34
N VAL A 28 -4.86 -0.31 4.32
CA VAL A 28 -5.99 0.62 4.32
C VAL A 28 -5.78 1.69 3.27
N ILE A 29 -6.79 1.97 2.46
CA ILE A 29 -6.83 3.12 1.55
C ILE A 29 -7.88 4.14 1.99
N ARG A 30 -8.97 3.67 2.61
CA ARG A 30 -10.03 4.51 3.13
C ARG A 30 -10.66 3.87 4.36
N VAL A 31 -10.97 4.71 5.33
CA VAL A 31 -11.82 4.39 6.48
C VAL A 31 -13.14 5.09 6.25
N HIS A 32 -14.24 4.36 6.30
CA HIS A 32 -15.56 4.98 6.23
C HIS A 32 -16.03 5.37 7.63
N ASP A 33 -16.61 6.56 7.73
CA ASP A 33 -17.19 7.16 8.92
C ASP A 33 -18.69 6.84 9.07
N TRP A 34 -19.16 5.79 8.39
CA TRP A 34 -20.56 5.38 8.45
C TRP A 34 -20.96 5.02 9.89
N PRO A 35 -22.15 5.44 10.34
CA PRO A 35 -22.65 5.07 11.65
C PRO A 35 -22.82 3.55 11.71
N THR A 36 -21.97 2.91 12.50
CA THR A 36 -21.97 1.47 12.75
C THR A 36 -22.01 1.21 14.26
N TYR A 37 -22.01 -0.05 14.66
CA TYR A 37 -21.94 -0.41 16.08
C TYR A 37 -20.63 0.06 16.72
N GLU A 38 -20.67 0.34 18.02
CA GLU A 38 -19.52 0.83 18.76
C GLU A 38 -18.29 -0.08 18.58
N GLY A 39 -17.18 0.51 18.14
CA GLY A 39 -15.92 -0.21 17.91
C GLY A 39 -15.84 -0.97 16.59
N TRP A 40 -16.86 -0.92 15.72
CA TRP A 40 -16.81 -1.46 14.37
C TRP A 40 -16.52 -0.38 13.34
N VAL A 41 -15.91 -0.77 12.22
CA VAL A 41 -15.55 0.15 11.14
C VAL A 41 -15.51 -0.57 9.80
N TRP A 42 -15.86 0.17 8.74
CA TRP A 42 -15.67 -0.25 7.36
C TRP A 42 -14.33 0.27 6.84
N LEU A 43 -13.51 -0.64 6.32
CA LEU A 43 -12.23 -0.33 5.71
C LEU A 43 -12.23 -0.77 4.25
N ASP A 44 -11.88 0.16 3.36
CA ASP A 44 -11.45 -0.19 2.01
C ASP A 44 -9.93 -0.30 1.98
N GLY A 45 -9.43 -1.26 1.21
CA GLY A 45 -8.00 -1.50 1.12
C GLY A 45 -7.63 -2.61 0.18
N TYR A 46 -6.36 -3.00 0.27
CA TYR A 46 -5.81 -4.10 -0.50
C TYR A 46 -5.35 -5.21 0.43
N GLU A 47 -5.67 -6.45 0.11
CA GLU A 47 -4.95 -7.59 0.66
C GLU A 47 -3.51 -7.58 0.14
N LEU A 48 -2.56 -7.85 1.02
CA LEU A 48 -1.15 -7.95 0.69
C LEU A 48 -0.71 -9.41 0.71
N ASN A 49 0.11 -9.80 -0.28
CA ASN A 49 0.81 -11.08 -0.25
C ASN A 49 2.03 -11.03 0.70
N ALA A 50 2.74 -12.17 0.80
CA ALA A 50 3.95 -12.29 1.61
C ALA A 50 5.10 -11.34 1.16
N ALA A 51 5.11 -10.90 -0.10
CA ALA A 51 6.06 -9.92 -0.62
C ALA A 51 5.67 -8.46 -0.31
N GLY A 52 4.49 -8.24 0.27
CA GLY A 52 3.94 -6.91 0.55
C GLY A 52 3.33 -6.22 -0.68
N ASP A 53 2.99 -6.98 -1.71
CA ASP A 53 2.32 -6.46 -2.90
C ASP A 53 0.80 -6.58 -2.77
N ALA A 54 0.10 -5.57 -3.26
CA ALA A 54 -1.35 -5.55 -3.30
C ALA A 54 -1.86 -6.58 -4.32
N VAL A 55 -2.56 -7.60 -3.85
CA VAL A 55 -3.10 -8.66 -4.72
C VAL A 55 -4.56 -8.45 -5.08
N GLU A 56 -5.37 -7.95 -4.13
CA GLU A 56 -6.81 -7.81 -4.33
C GLU A 56 -7.35 -6.62 -3.55
N ARG A 57 -8.29 -5.87 -4.14
CA ARG A 57 -8.99 -4.79 -3.45
C ARG A 57 -10.23 -5.33 -2.75
N ARG A 58 -10.39 -5.04 -1.47
CA ARG A 58 -11.54 -5.48 -0.67
C ARG A 58 -12.07 -4.37 0.23
N SER A 59 -13.36 -4.49 0.54
CA SER A 59 -14.05 -3.72 1.57
C SER A 59 -14.39 -4.67 2.72
N ILE A 60 -13.92 -4.38 3.92
CA ILE A 60 -14.06 -5.26 5.08
C ILE A 60 -14.74 -4.53 6.24
N PHE A 61 -15.56 -5.27 7.00
CA PHE A 61 -16.18 -4.79 8.23
C PHE A 61 -15.53 -5.47 9.43
N VAL A 62 -14.85 -4.68 10.26
CA VAL A 62 -13.97 -5.18 11.33
C VAL A 62 -14.15 -4.41 12.62
N GLN A 63 -13.87 -5.08 13.73
CA GLN A 63 -13.79 -4.50 15.05
C GLN A 63 -12.38 -3.96 15.31
N VAL A 64 -12.28 -2.68 15.66
CA VAL A 64 -11.01 -1.94 15.82
C VAL A 64 -10.12 -2.57 16.91
N ASN A 65 -10.72 -3.07 18.00
CA ASN A 65 -9.99 -3.70 19.11
C ASN A 65 -9.27 -5.00 18.72
N GLY A 66 -9.69 -5.65 17.63
CA GLY A 66 -9.08 -6.88 17.13
C GLY A 66 -7.97 -6.65 16.10
N LEU A 67 -7.77 -5.40 15.66
CA LEU A 67 -6.77 -5.05 14.65
C LEU A 67 -5.39 -4.89 15.29
N ARG A 68 -4.36 -5.36 14.58
CA ARG A 68 -2.96 -5.15 14.97
C ARG A 68 -2.25 -4.35 13.89
N SER A 69 -1.78 -3.16 14.23
CA SER A 69 -0.99 -2.34 13.32
C SER A 69 0.39 -2.96 13.11
N VAL A 70 0.77 -3.14 11.84
CA VAL A 70 2.09 -3.67 11.45
C VAL A 70 3.05 -2.53 11.07
N GLY A 71 2.51 -1.40 10.66
CA GLY A 71 3.27 -0.21 10.30
C GLY A 71 2.64 0.51 9.10
N LYS A 72 3.41 1.39 8.46
CA LYS A 72 3.00 2.06 7.22
C LYS A 72 3.48 1.26 6.01
N ALA A 73 2.61 1.06 5.03
CA ALA A 73 3.03 0.36 3.81
C ALA A 73 4.10 1.17 3.08
N PRO A 74 5.15 0.52 2.53
CA PRO A 74 6.05 1.18 1.60
C PRO A 74 5.25 1.78 0.44
N ASP A 75 5.56 3.02 0.03
CA ASP A 75 4.93 3.62 -1.14
C ASP A 75 5.28 2.80 -2.39
N PRO A 76 4.31 2.17 -3.08
CA PRO A 76 4.57 1.42 -4.31
C PRO A 76 5.18 2.31 -5.40
N ARG A 77 4.88 3.62 -5.38
CA ARG A 77 5.48 4.59 -6.31
C ARG A 77 6.96 4.79 -6.04
N ALA A 78 7.41 4.68 -4.79
CA ALA A 78 8.83 4.73 -4.45
C ALA A 78 9.57 3.49 -4.97
N ARG A 79 8.92 2.30 -4.99
CA ARG A 79 9.48 1.09 -5.61
C ARG A 79 9.56 1.20 -7.14
N ASN A 80 8.51 1.70 -7.79
CA ASN A 80 8.49 1.87 -9.25
C ASN A 80 9.33 3.06 -9.75
N GLY A 81 9.73 3.99 -8.87
CA GLY A 81 10.51 5.18 -9.21
C GLY A 81 12.00 4.96 -9.41
N ARG A 82 12.51 3.73 -9.20
CA ARG A 82 13.94 3.41 -9.40
C ARG A 82 14.25 3.11 -10.86
N GLN A 83 13.97 4.06 -11.76
CA GLN A 83 14.65 4.17 -13.06
C GLN A 83 14.41 5.55 -13.67
N PRO A 84 15.24 6.57 -13.35
CA PRO A 84 15.58 7.54 -14.37
C PRO A 84 16.53 6.81 -15.32
N ALA A 85 15.99 6.28 -16.43
CA ALA A 85 16.81 6.05 -17.60
C ALA A 85 17.41 7.41 -17.96
N GLY A 86 18.67 7.61 -17.56
CA GLY A 86 19.45 8.78 -17.92
C GLY A 86 19.42 8.91 -19.43
N ARG A 87 18.62 9.85 -19.92
CA ARG A 87 18.72 10.39 -21.26
C ARG A 87 20.04 11.15 -21.34
N THR A 88 21.16 10.43 -21.41
CA THR A 88 22.44 11.00 -21.82
C THR A 88 22.47 10.89 -23.34
N GLY A 89 21.64 11.70 -23.99
CA GLY A 89 21.82 12.04 -25.40
C GLY A 89 23.01 12.98 -25.51
N ALA A 90 24.22 12.45 -25.39
CA ALA A 90 25.44 13.15 -25.77
C ALA A 90 25.89 12.56 -27.11
N MET A 91 25.51 13.22 -28.20
CA MET A 91 25.95 12.88 -29.55
C MET A 91 27.49 12.96 -29.62
N PRO A 92 28.17 12.01 -30.29
CA PRO A 92 29.60 12.13 -30.52
C PRO A 92 29.84 13.24 -31.56
N VAL A 93 30.39 14.37 -31.11
CA VAL A 93 30.99 15.37 -31.99
C VAL A 93 32.18 14.74 -32.70
N ARG A 94 32.09 14.55 -34.02
CA ARG A 94 33.24 14.13 -34.85
C ARG A 94 34.02 15.37 -35.30
N PRO A 95 35.36 15.27 -35.39
CA PRO A 95 36.25 16.43 -35.36
C PRO A 95 36.34 17.16 -36.70
N VAL A 96 36.75 18.42 -36.59
CA VAL A 96 37.11 19.33 -37.68
C VAL A 96 38.19 18.73 -38.58
N ARG A 97 38.10 18.95 -39.90
CA ARG A 97 39.28 18.98 -40.77
C ARG A 97 39.15 20.11 -41.79
N ALA A 98 40.17 20.96 -41.77
CA ALA A 98 40.38 22.10 -42.65
C ALA A 98 40.63 21.70 -44.12
N ASN A 99 40.29 22.60 -45.04
CA ASN A 99 41.03 22.90 -46.28
C ASN A 99 40.40 24.17 -46.88
N ARG A 100 41.07 25.32 -46.85
CA ARG A 100 42.11 25.82 -47.79
C ARG A 100 41.47 26.74 -48.83
#